data_AF-A0A0G1KQ54-F1
#
_entry.id   AF-A0A0G1KQ54-F1
#
_cell.length_a   1.000
_cell.length_b   1.000
_cell.length_c   1.000
_cell.angle_alpha   90.00
_cell.angle_beta   90.00
_cell.angle_gamma   90.00
#
_symmetry.space_group_name_H-M   'P 1'
#
loop_
_entity.id
_entity.type
_entity.pdbx_description
1 polymer ?
#
loop_
_entity_poly.entity_id
_entity_poly.type
_entity_poly.pdbx_seq_one_letter_code
_entity_poly.pdbx_strand_id
1 'polypeptide(L)'
;MILPGNGLGLTQFVFVDEVALAITTLVENRAQGAFNIAGDQIISITGLVEEMGKIVGKEPIIQLNPDAIGLNFKEEEFPFDNEN
;
A
#
# COMPACT_ATOMS: atom_id res chain seq x y z
N MET A 1 -0.47 7.31 -14.95
CA MET A 1 -0.07 7.68 -13.58
C MET A 1 1.43 7.61 -13.52
N ILE A 2 2.08 8.62 -12.96
CA ILE A 2 3.53 8.56 -12.70
C ILE A 2 3.68 7.86 -11.35
N LEU A 3 4.33 6.70 -11.33
CA LEU A 3 4.69 6.02 -10.09
C LEU A 3 6.04 6.56 -9.62
N PRO A 4 6.15 6.93 -8.33
CA PRO A 4 7.42 7.36 -7.79
C PRO A 4 8.40 6.18 -7.74
N GLY A 5 9.68 6.49 -7.95
CA GLY A 5 10.75 5.50 -7.97
C GLY A 5 10.62 4.47 -9.09
N ASN A 6 11.09 3.24 -8.82
CA ASN A 6 11.13 2.15 -9.81
C ASN A 6 9.88 1.26 -9.81
N GLY A 7 8.88 1.54 -8.98
CA GLY A 7 7.63 0.75 -8.87
C GLY A 7 7.78 -0.64 -8.24
N LEU A 8 8.99 -1.06 -7.86
CA LEU A 8 9.27 -2.40 -7.31
C LEU A 8 9.07 -2.49 -5.78
N GLY A 9 8.76 -1.37 -5.12
CA GLY A 9 8.49 -1.36 -3.69
C GLY A 9 7.36 -2.32 -3.34
N LEU A 10 7.60 -3.20 -2.36
CA LEU A 10 6.64 -4.19 -1.91
C LEU A 10 5.85 -3.63 -0.73
N THR A 11 4.54 -3.87 -0.74
CA THR A 11 3.62 -3.46 0.31
C THR A 11 2.59 -4.56 0.59
N GLN A 12 1.94 -4.48 1.75
CA GLN A 12 0.83 -5.33 2.14
C GLN A 12 -0.35 -4.43 2.49
N PHE A 13 -1.53 -4.79 1.99
CA PHE A 13 -2.77 -4.12 2.34
C PHE A 13 -3.60 -5.04 3.22
N VAL A 14 -4.39 -4.44 4.11
CA VAL A 14 -5.35 -5.14 4.96
C VAL A 14 -6.68 -4.40 4.84
N PHE A 15 -7.79 -5.12 4.80
CA PHE A 15 -9.10 -4.47 4.75
C PHE A 15 -9.43 -3.82 6.10
N VAL A 16 -10.14 -2.68 6.06
CA VAL A 16 -10.42 -1.88 7.25
C VAL A 16 -11.28 -2.62 8.28
N ASP A 17 -12.17 -3.50 7.82
CA ASP A 17 -12.99 -4.36 8.66
C ASP A 17 -12.17 -5.45 9.35
N GLU A 18 -11.15 -6.00 8.68
CA GLU A 18 -10.18 -6.92 9.29
C GLU A 18 -9.34 -6.22 10.36
N VAL A 19 -8.95 -4.96 10.14
CA VAL A 19 -8.28 -4.14 11.15
C VAL A 19 -9.18 -3.95 12.38
N ALA A 20 -10.44 -3.57 12.16
CA ALA A 20 -11.40 -3.38 13.25
C ALA A 20 -11.59 -4.68 14.05
N LEU A 21 -11.77 -5.81 13.36
CA LEU A 21 -11.92 -7.12 13.98
C LEU A 21 -10.68 -7.51 14.80
N ALA A 22 -9.47 -7.28 14.27
CA ALA A 22 -8.23 -7.56 14.96
C ALA A 22 -8.11 -6.73 16.25
N ILE A 23 -8.44 -5.44 16.20
CA ILE A 23 -8.43 -4.56 17.38
C ILE A 23 -9.42 -5.07 18.45
N THR A 24 -10.66 -5.38 18.06
CA THR A 24 -11.66 -5.93 18.98
C THR A 24 -11.16 -7.23 19.62
N THR A 25 -10.61 -8.14 18.83
CA THR A 25 -10.08 -9.42 19.29
C THR A 25 -8.95 -9.23 20.31
N LEU A 26 -8.02 -8.31 20.07
CA LEU A 26 -6.92 -8.02 20.98
C LEU A 26 -7.43 -7.50 22.34
N VAL A 27 -8.43 -6.61 22.32
CA VAL A 27 -9.04 -6.05 23.53
C VAL A 27 -9.78 -7.12 24.33
N GLU A 28 -10.60 -7.93 23.67
CA GLU A 28 -11.36 -9.01 24.31
C GLU A 28 -10.47 -10.04 25.00
N ASN A 29 -9.31 -10.33 24.40
CA ASN A 29 -8.33 -11.27 24.95
C ASN A 29 -7.33 -10.62 25.92
N ARG A 30 -7.46 -9.31 26.19
CA ARG A 30 -6.51 -8.54 27.01
C ARG A 30 -5.06 -8.74 26.56
N ALA A 31 -4.86 -8.87 25.25
CA ALA A 31 -3.56 -9.12 24.67
C ALA A 31 -2.62 -7.95 24.98
N GLN A 32 -1.38 -8.25 25.36
CA GLN A 32 -0.35 -7.25 25.65
C GLN A 32 0.81 -7.39 24.68
N GLY A 33 1.31 -6.26 24.18
CA GLY A 33 2.44 -6.20 23.25
C GLY A 33 2.12 -5.43 21.98
N ALA A 34 3.09 -5.40 21.07
CA ALA A 34 2.93 -4.85 19.73
C ALA A 34 2.54 -5.97 18.76
N PHE A 35 1.49 -5.72 17.97
CA PHE A 35 0.98 -6.67 16.98
C PHE A 35 0.95 -5.99 15.61
N ASN A 36 1.46 -6.69 14.60
CA ASN A 36 1.28 -6.27 13.21
C ASN A 36 -0.08 -6.75 12.72
N ILE A 37 -0.86 -5.84 12.14
CA ILE A 37 -2.11 -6.16 11.45
C ILE A 37 -1.87 -5.85 9.98
N ALA A 38 -1.70 -6.89 9.17
CA ALA A 38 -1.41 -6.80 7.74
C ALA A 38 -2.06 -7.98 7.02
N GLY A 39 -2.39 -7.80 5.74
CA GLY A 39 -2.87 -8.89 4.89
C GLY A 39 -1.76 -9.89 4.58
N ASP A 40 -2.14 -11.08 4.14
CA ASP A 40 -1.23 -12.17 3.79
C ASP A 40 -0.58 -12.02 2.40
N GLN A 41 -1.13 -11.14 1.57
CA GLN A 41 -0.64 -10.89 0.21
C GLN A 41 0.35 -9.72 0.16
N ILE A 42 1.45 -9.94 -0.55
CA ILE A 42 2.45 -8.93 -0.87
C ILE A 42 2.25 -8.53 -2.33
N ILE A 43 2.24 -7.22 -2.59
CA ILE A 43 2.10 -6.66 -3.93
C ILE A 43 3.12 -5.55 -4.17
N SER A 44 3.61 -5.40 -5.40
CA SER A 44 4.43 -4.24 -5.77
C SER A 44 3.54 -3.03 -6.07
N ILE A 45 4.10 -1.82 -6.05
CA ILE A 45 3.34 -0.61 -6.44
C ILE A 45 2.86 -0.72 -7.90
N THR A 46 3.70 -1.25 -8.80
CA THR A 46 3.29 -1.55 -10.18
C THR A 46 2.14 -2.57 -10.20
N GLY A 47 2.26 -3.67 -9.45
CA GLY A 47 1.22 -4.69 -9.37
C GLY A 47 -0.10 -4.15 -8.83
N LEU A 48 -0.06 -3.24 -7.85
CA LEU A 48 -1.24 -2.58 -7.32
C LEU A 48 -1.98 -1.79 -8.40
N VAL A 49 -1.25 -0.98 -9.17
CA VAL A 49 -1.86 -0.19 -10.26
C VAL A 49 -2.40 -1.09 -11.37
N GLU A 50 -1.75 -2.21 -11.66
CA GLU A 50 -2.25 -3.24 -12.58
C GLU A 50 -3.56 -3.86 -12.10
N GLU A 51 -3.65 -4.28 -10.84
CA GLU A 51 -4.88 -4.82 -10.26
C GLU A 51 -6.01 -3.79 -10.24
N MET A 52 -5.71 -2.54 -9.87
CA MET A 52 -6.68 -1.44 -9.95
C MET A 52 -7.18 -1.24 -11.38
N GLY A 53 -6.29 -1.28 -12.38
CA GLY A 53 -6.64 -1.21 -13.80
C GLY A 53 -7.61 -2.31 -14.22
N LYS A 54 -7.34 -3.57 -13.82
CA LYS A 54 -8.24 -4.71 -14.08
C LYS A 54 -9.62 -4.50 -13.47
N ILE A 55 -9.68 -4.05 -12.21
CA ILE A 55 -10.94 -3.81 -11.48
C ILE A 55 -11.79 -2.74 -12.18
N VAL A 56 -11.18 -1.65 -12.65
CA VAL A 56 -11.91 -0.56 -13.32
C VAL A 56 -12.04 -0.74 -14.83
N GLY A 57 -11.57 -1.86 -15.38
CA GLY A 57 -11.62 -2.17 -16.81
C GLY A 57 -10.78 -1.24 -17.69
N LYS A 58 -9.65 -0.73 -17.17
CA LYS A 58 -8.75 0.18 -17.90
C LYS A 58 -7.33 -0.36 -17.90
N GLU A 59 -6.64 -0.18 -19.02
CA GLU A 59 -5.20 -0.42 -19.09
C GLU A 59 -4.46 0.72 -18.38
N PRO A 60 -3.66 0.43 -17.34
CA PRO A 60 -2.93 1.46 -16.63
C PRO A 60 -1.73 1.93 -17.46
N ILE A 61 -1.63 3.25 -17.63
CA ILE A 61 -0.41 3.87 -18.17
C ILE A 61 0.55 4.07 -17.01
N ILE A 62 1.57 3.21 -16.92
CA ILE A 62 2.59 3.28 -15.87
C ILE A 62 3.82 3.99 -16.42
N GLN A 63 4.18 5.11 -15.80
CA GLN A 63 5.43 5.82 -16.06
C GLN A 63 6.22 5.88 -14.76
N LEU A 64 7.46 5.40 -14.78
CA LEU A 64 8.33 5.43 -13.61
C LEU A 64 9.06 6.78 -13.56
N ASN A 65 9.16 7.38 -12.38
CA ASN A 65 10.00 8.56 -12.16
C ASN A 65 11.40 8.13 -11.70
N PRO A 66 12.42 8.07 -12.58
CA PRO A 66 13.77 7.66 -12.21
C PRO A 66 14.44 8.67 -11.27
N ASP A 67 14.01 9.94 -11.29
CA ASP A 67 14.56 10.99 -10.45
C ASP A 67 14.12 10.84 -8.99
N ALA A 68 13.09 10.03 -8.72
CA ALA A 68 12.57 9.73 -7.38
C ALA A 68 13.04 8.37 -6.84
N ILE A 69 14.22 7.89 -7.24
CA ILE A 69 14.79 6.62 -6.77
C ILE A 69 15.72 6.85 -5.56
N GLY A 70 15.56 6.03 -4.51
CA GLY A 70 16.47 5.99 -3.36
C GLY A 70 16.38 7.25 -2.52
N LEU A 71 17.52 7.94 -2.31
CA LEU A 71 17.60 9.15 -1.49
C LEU A 71 16.87 10.36 -2.10
N ASN A 72 16.47 10.28 -3.37
CA ASN A 72 15.74 11.34 -4.05
C ASN A 72 14.22 11.16 -3.97
N PHE A 73 13.75 10.03 -3.41
CA PHE A 73 12.32 9.83 -3.17
C PHE A 73 11.82 10.84 -2.14
N LYS A 74 10.72 11.52 -2.46
CA LYS A 74 10.00 12.39 -1.53
C LYS A 74 8.72 11.70 -1.09
N GLU A 75 8.46 11.68 0.20
CA GLU A 75 7.28 11.02 0.78
C GLU A 75 5.96 11.61 0.23
N GLU A 76 5.96 12.92 -0.03
CA GLU A 76 4.89 13.68 -0.69
C GLU A 76 4.50 13.13 -2.09
N GLU A 77 5.41 12.40 -2.75
CA GLU A 77 5.15 11.77 -4.06
C GLU A 77 4.47 10.41 -3.94
N PHE A 78 4.26 9.91 -2.71
CA PHE A 78 3.56 8.65 -2.49
C PHE A 78 2.06 8.83 -2.80
N PRO A 79 1.47 7.95 -3.63
CA PRO A 79 0.10 8.14 -4.14
C PRO A 79 -1.03 8.00 -3.09
N PHE A 80 -0.67 7.83 -1.81
CA PHE A 80 -1.59 7.69 -0.68
C PHE A 80 -1.28 8.70 0.44
N ASP A 81 -0.53 9.77 0.16
CA ASP A 81 -0.32 10.81 1.15
C ASP A 81 -1.67 11.41 1.58
N ASN A 82 -1.89 11.42 2.89
CA ASN A 82 -3.16 11.72 3.56
C ASN A 82 -3.39 13.23 3.74
N GLU A 83 -2.81 14.08 2.89
CA GLU A 83 -3.09 15.51 2.92
C GLU A 83 -4.35 15.84 2.10
N ASN A 84 -5.53 15.62 2.73
CA ASN A 84 -6.77 16.41 2.59
C ASN A 84 -7.81 16.06 3.66
#